data_AF-A0AAP5M8G8-F1
#
_entry.id   AF-A0AAP5M8G8-F1
#
_cell.length_a   1.000
_cell.length_b   1.000
_cell.length_c   1.000
_cell.angle_alpha   90.00
_cell.angle_beta   90.00
_cell.angle_gamma   90.00
#
_symmetry.space_group_name_H-M   'P 1'
#
loop_
_entity.id
_entity.type
_entity.pdbx_description
1 polymer ?
#
loop_
_entity_poly.entity_id
_entity_poly.type
_entity_poly.pdbx_seq_one_letter_code
_entity_poly.pdbx_strand_id
1 'polypeptide(L)' 'MTTKTDFEKLALNAYQAYGKTTNFQDSMGDPVPTWKDLPTKIKQAWVVAVTQVVEDYIKSQVG' A
#
# COMPACT_ATOMS: atom_id res chain seq x y z
N MET A 1 3.60 7.20 -18.63
CA MET A 1 2.82 5.99 -18.28
C MET A 1 3.31 5.49 -16.95
N THR A 2 2.46 5.46 -15.93
CA THR A 2 2.78 4.82 -14.65
C THR A 2 2.74 3.32 -14.86
N THR A 3 3.82 2.62 -14.52
CA THR A 3 3.94 1.17 -14.72
C THR A 3 3.52 0.40 -13.48
N LYS A 4 3.25 -0.90 -13.61
CA LYS A 4 2.92 -1.78 -12.47
C LYS A 4 3.94 -1.68 -11.32
N THR A 5 5.22 -1.49 -11.65
CA THR A 5 6.31 -1.35 -10.67
C THR A 5 6.28 -0.02 -9.91
N ASP A 6 5.67 1.03 -10.46
CA ASP A 6 5.49 2.31 -9.75
C ASP A 6 4.41 2.17 -8.66
N PHE A 7 3.31 1.48 -8.96
CA PHE A 7 2.28 1.19 -7.95
C PHE A 7 2.75 0.24 -6.85
N GLU A 8 3.63 -0.72 -7.16
CA GLU A 8 4.27 -1.56 -6.13
C GLU A 8 5.15 -0.75 -5.17
N LYS A 9 5.88 0.26 -5.67
CA LYS A 9 6.66 1.18 -4.83
C LYS A 9 5.76 2.05 -3.96
N LEU A 10 4.67 2.59 -4.53
CA LEU A 10 3.73 3.40 -3.75
C LEU A 10 3.01 2.56 -2.69
N ALA A 11 2.68 1.30 -2.99
CA ALA A 11 2.12 0.34 -2.05
C ALA A 11 3.07 0.02 -0.90
N LEU A 12 4.36 -0.19 -1.19
CA LEU A 12 5.39 -0.36 -0.16
C LEU A 12 5.49 0.89 0.74
N ASN A 13 5.48 2.09 0.16
CA ASN A 13 5.52 3.33 0.93
C ASN A 13 4.28 3.48 1.83
N ALA A 14 3.09 3.17 1.31
CA ALA A 14 1.85 3.17 2.09
C ALA A 14 1.90 2.15 3.23
N TYR A 15 2.41 0.94 2.98
CA TYR A 15 2.62 -0.08 4.01
C TYR A 15 3.57 0.39 5.11
N GLN A 16 4.69 1.03 4.73
CA GLN A 16 5.63 1.60 5.70
C GLN A 16 5.00 2.73 6.51
N ALA A 17 4.15 3.56 5.90
CA ALA A 17 3.42 4.60 6.63
C ALA A 17 2.46 4.00 7.65
N TYR A 18 1.69 2.97 7.27
CA TYR A 18 0.87 2.17 8.19
C TYR A 18 1.70 1.58 9.34
N GLY A 19 2.84 0.97 9.04
CA GLY A 19 3.72 0.39 10.07
C GLY A 19 4.24 1.43 11.06
N LYS A 20 4.60 2.64 10.60
CA LYS A 20 5.04 3.74 11.47
C LYS A 20 3.96 4.21 12.45
N THR A 21 2.69 4.20 12.05
CA THR A 21 1.59 4.66 12.91
C THR A 21 1.07 3.56 13.82
N THR A 22 1.28 2.30 13.46
CA THR A 22 0.82 1.11 14.21
C THR A 22 1.93 0.41 14.97
N ASN A 23 3.16 0.94 14.95
CA ASN A 23 4.37 0.24 15.42
C ASN A 23 4.56 -1.15 14.79
N PHE A 24 4.12 -1.33 13.54
CA PHE A 24 4.07 -2.61 12.85
C PHE A 24 3.31 -3.67 13.64
N GLN A 25 2.18 -3.30 14.24
CA GLN A 25 1.27 -4.21 14.91
C GLN A 25 -0.10 -4.20 14.20
N ASP A 26 -0.81 -5.31 14.28
CA ASP A 26 -2.20 -5.39 13.85
C ASP A 26 -3.16 -4.91 14.95
N SER A 27 -4.47 -5.04 14.71
CA SER A 27 -5.50 -4.63 15.67
C SER A 27 -5.51 -5.43 16.97
N MET A 28 -4.88 -6.60 17.01
CA MET A 28 -4.74 -7.43 18.20
C MET A 28 -3.44 -7.13 18.96
N GLY A 29 -2.57 -6.29 18.41
CA GLY A 29 -1.24 -5.98 18.96
C GLY A 29 -0.15 -6.93 18.48
N ASP A 30 -0.47 -7.86 17.58
CA ASP A 30 0.48 -8.83 17.05
C ASP A 30 1.35 -8.19 15.97
N PRO A 31 2.66 -8.51 15.91
CA PRO A 31 3.55 -7.94 14.92
C PRO A 31 3.14 -8.37 13.50
N VAL A 32 3.04 -7.41 12.58
CA VAL A 32 2.80 -7.70 11.17
C VAL A 32 4.10 -8.09 10.45
N PRO A 33 4.05 -8.96 9.41
CA PRO A 33 5.25 -9.37 8.67
C PRO A 33 5.98 -8.19 8.00
N THR A 34 7.26 -8.35 7.68
CA THR A 34 7.92 -7.34 6.83
C THR A 34 7.28 -7.33 5.44
N TRP A 35 7.45 -6.24 4.67
CA TRP A 35 6.92 -6.21 3.29
C TRP A 35 7.42 -7.40 2.46
N LYS A 36 8.68 -7.82 2.63
CA LYS A 36 9.23 -8.98 1.92
C LYS A 36 8.45 -10.26 2.23
N ASP A 37 8.09 -10.44 3.49
CA ASP A 37 7.48 -11.67 4.01
C ASP A 37 5.94 -11.64 3.97
N LEU A 38 5.32 -10.52 3.58
CA LEU A 38 3.88 -10.44 3.40
C LEU A 38 3.39 -11.46 2.36
N PRO A 39 2.24 -12.12 2.62
CA PRO A 39 1.59 -12.96 1.64
C PRO A 39 1.30 -12.19 0.35
N THR A 40 1.46 -12.85 -0.81
CA THR A 40 1.24 -12.23 -2.13
C THR A 40 -0.13 -11.54 -2.23
N LYS A 41 -1.18 -12.15 -1.67
CA LYS A 41 -2.54 -11.57 -1.68
C LYS A 41 -2.62 -10.25 -0.91
N ILE A 42 -1.87 -10.12 0.18
CA ILE A 42 -1.83 -8.88 0.97
C ILE A 42 -1.03 -7.80 0.25
N LYS A 43 0.11 -8.14 -0.39
CA LYS A 43 0.85 -7.20 -1.26
C LYS A 43 -0.05 -6.67 -2.38
N GLN A 44 -0.81 -7.55 -3.03
CA GLN A 44 -1.76 -7.19 -4.07
C GLN A 44 -2.86 -6.26 -3.55
N ALA A 45 -3.40 -6.51 -2.36
CA ALA A 45 -4.41 -5.63 -1.75
C ALA A 45 -3.88 -4.20 -1.57
N TRP A 46 -2.64 -4.02 -1.08
CA TRP A 46 -2.00 -2.72 -0.97
C TRP A 46 -1.80 -2.03 -2.32
N VAL A 47 -1.37 -2.79 -3.34
CA VAL A 47 -1.21 -2.27 -4.71
C VAL A 47 -2.55 -1.76 -5.26
N VAL A 48 -3.60 -2.57 -5.17
CA VAL A 48 -4.94 -2.20 -5.66
C VAL A 48 -5.48 -0.97 -4.92
N ALA A 49 -5.33 -0.92 -3.60
CA ALA A 49 -5.79 0.22 -2.80
C ALA A 49 -5.13 1.53 -3.24
N VAL A 50 -3.81 1.54 -3.39
CA VAL A 50 -3.07 2.73 -3.82
C VAL A 50 -3.37 3.10 -5.27
N THR A 51 -3.50 2.11 -6.16
CA THR A 51 -3.89 2.36 -7.56
C THR A 51 -5.23 3.09 -7.62
N GLN A 52 -6.25 2.61 -6.91
CA GLN A 52 -7.58 3.23 -6.89
C GLN A 52 -7.50 4.70 -6.43
N VAL A 53 -6.82 4.97 -5.30
CA VAL A 53 -6.69 6.33 -4.75
C VAL A 53 -5.98 7.26 -5.73
N VAL A 54 -4.90 6.81 -6.37
CA VAL A 54 -4.16 7.61 -7.34
C VAL A 54 -5.00 7.89 -8.58
N GLU A 55 -5.72 6.90 -9.10
CA GLU A 55 -6.60 7.09 -10.25
C GLU A 55 -7.70 8.10 -9.97
N ASP A 56 -8.32 8.02 -8.79
CA ASP A 56 -9.38 8.95 -8.38
C ASP A 56 -8.83 10.36 -8.15
N TYR A 57 -7.64 10.47 -7.55
CA TYR A 57 -6.96 11.76 -7.42
C TYR A 57 -6.69 12.37 -8.80
N ILE A 58 -6.11 11.62 -9.74
CA ILE A 58 -5.85 12.11 -11.09
C ILE A 58 -7.15 12.59 -11.74
N LYS A 59 -8.22 11.78 -11.72
CA LYS A 59 -9.54 12.16 -12.28
C LYS A 59 -10.07 13.45 -11.68
N SER A 60 -9.88 13.68 -10.38
CA SER A 60 -10.32 14.91 -9.71
C SER A 60 -9.58 16.18 -10.16
N GLN A 61 -8.35 16.05 -10.69
CA GLN A 61 -7.53 17.18 -11.12
C GLN A 61 -7.73 17.55 -12.60
N VAL A 62 -8.32 16.66 -13.40
CA VAL A 62 -8.65 16.88 -14.82
C VAL A 62 -10.15 17.10 -15.05
N GLY A 63 -10.90 17.36 -13.98
CA GLY A 63 -12.30 17.78 -14.01
C GLY A 63 -12.48 19.25 -14.36
#